data_AF-A0A183HG33-F1
#
_entry.id   AF-A0A183HG33-F1
#
_cell.length_a   1.000
_cell.length_b   1.000
_cell.length_c   1.000
_cell.angle_alpha   90.00
_cell.angle_beta   90.00
_cell.angle_gamma   90.00
#
_symmetry.space_group_name_H-M   'P 1'
#
loop_
_entity.id
_entity.type
_entity.pdbx_description
1 polymer ?
#
loop_
_entity_poly.entity_id
_entity_poly.type
_entity_poly.pdbx_seq_one_letter_code
_entity_poly.pdbx_strand_id
1 'polypeptide(L)'
;MPNFKNGTQFLLPVDVFVTVDPEKWDIDMKEIMGDSYGVRSKRSIKMSKGNREKVKLFVGFEYECPRGHRFMIQNTHANTRGKVASNSKESGSALIRSDLPLWTKCTCRRMPEVSAQLMRLHVVTPKAPVTVILNPRVQPTSKEPIYHTGEAPIHLEWARYYILRFPYIYAGPHGTVQRSHEATISGKLLANCVEVQYIPMH
;
A
#
# COMPACT_ATOMS: atom_id res chain seq x y z
N MET A 1 -19.05 0.53 3.00
CA MET A 1 -18.48 1.50 3.95
C MET A 1 -19.18 2.84 3.77
N PRO A 2 -19.55 3.57 4.83
CA PRO A 2 -20.14 4.90 4.69
C PRO A 2 -19.25 5.85 3.90
N ASN A 3 -19.85 6.65 3.01
CA ASN A 3 -19.21 7.70 2.19
C ASN A 3 -18.09 7.23 1.24
N PHE A 4 -17.98 5.93 0.99
CA PHE A 4 -17.06 5.38 -0.01
C PHE A 4 -17.68 5.49 -1.40
N LYS A 5 -16.93 5.98 -2.39
CA LYS A 5 -17.42 6.06 -3.76
C LYS A 5 -17.63 4.67 -4.35
N ASN A 6 -18.82 4.44 -4.92
CA ASN A 6 -19.19 3.18 -5.54
C ASN A 6 -18.14 2.71 -6.57
N GLY A 7 -17.78 1.43 -6.49
CA GLY A 7 -16.81 0.81 -7.40
C GLY A 7 -15.34 1.15 -7.11
N THR A 8 -15.03 1.97 -6.09
CA THR A 8 -13.64 2.29 -5.73
C THR A 8 -13.11 1.54 -4.52
N GLN A 9 -13.93 0.67 -3.91
CA GLN A 9 -13.57 -0.15 -2.75
C GLN A 9 -12.86 -1.43 -3.19
N PHE A 10 -11.58 -1.34 -3.56
CA PHE A 10 -10.80 -2.48 -4.01
C PHE A 10 -9.39 -2.42 -3.43
N LEU A 11 -8.82 -3.60 -3.20
CA LEU A 11 -7.39 -3.72 -2.96
C LEU A 11 -6.71 -4.23 -4.22
N LEU A 12 -5.50 -3.73 -4.47
CA LEU A 12 -4.71 -4.12 -5.62
C LEU A 12 -3.78 -5.26 -5.23
N PRO A 13 -3.71 -6.33 -6.05
CA PRO A 13 -2.75 -7.39 -5.80
C PRO A 13 -1.34 -6.86 -6.03
N VAL A 14 -0.44 -7.29 -5.15
CA VAL A 14 1.00 -7.08 -5.25
C VAL A 14 1.64 -8.45 -5.28
N ASP A 15 2.28 -8.75 -6.40
CA ASP A 15 3.12 -9.93 -6.51
C ASP A 15 4.55 -9.55 -6.13
N VAL A 16 5.13 -10.27 -5.17
CA VAL A 16 6.52 -10.08 -4.71
C VAL A 16 7.27 -11.41 -4.84
N PHE A 17 8.50 -11.32 -5.32
CA PHE A 17 9.39 -12.47 -5.43
C PHE A 17 10.48 -12.33 -4.38
N VAL A 18 10.45 -13.18 -3.35
CA VAL A 18 11.42 -13.22 -2.27
C VAL A 18 12.46 -14.28 -2.55
N THR A 19 13.73 -14.00 -2.23
CA THR A 19 14.78 -15.02 -2.27
C THR A 19 14.68 -15.88 -1.02
N VAL A 20 14.72 -17.21 -1.17
CA VAL A 20 14.49 -18.15 -0.08
C VAL A 20 15.49 -19.30 -0.11
N ASP A 21 15.76 -19.87 1.05
CA ASP A 21 16.30 -21.23 1.15
C ASP A 21 15.12 -22.20 1.00
N PRO A 22 15.12 -23.08 -0.03
CA PRO A 22 14.00 -24.00 -0.27
C PRO A 22 13.68 -24.92 0.92
N GLU A 23 14.70 -25.40 1.63
CA GLU A 23 14.51 -26.34 2.74
C GLU A 23 13.85 -25.64 3.93
N LYS A 24 14.37 -24.45 4.30
CA LYS A 24 13.80 -23.63 5.38
C LYS A 24 12.40 -23.13 5.03
N TRP A 25 12.19 -22.72 3.79
CA TRP A 25 10.88 -22.29 3.30
C TRP A 25 9.83 -23.39 3.44
N ASP A 26 10.17 -24.63 3.09
CA ASP A 26 9.25 -25.76 3.23
C ASP A 26 8.92 -26.09 4.68
N ILE A 27 9.88 -25.97 5.61
CA ILE A 27 9.66 -26.13 7.05
C ILE A 27 8.71 -25.03 7.56
N ASP A 28 9.04 -23.78 7.27
CA ASP A 28 8.29 -22.60 7.69
C ASP A 28 6.84 -22.60 7.13
N MET A 29 6.68 -23.02 5.87
CA MET A 29 5.37 -23.15 5.24
C MET A 29 4.51 -24.24 5.88
N LYS A 30 5.11 -25.37 6.29
CA LYS A 30 4.40 -26.42 7.04
C LYS A 30 3.94 -25.91 8.40
N GLU A 31 4.75 -25.12 9.08
CA GLU A 31 4.39 -24.53 10.37
C GLU A 31 3.20 -23.56 10.26
N ILE A 32 3.20 -22.67 9.25
CA ILE A 32 2.14 -21.66 9.06
C ILE A 32 0.85 -22.24 8.47
N MET A 33 0.95 -23.21 7.54
CA MET A 33 -0.22 -23.75 6.86
C MET A 33 -0.73 -25.08 7.43
N GLY A 34 0.05 -25.78 8.25
CA GLY A 34 -0.27 -27.11 8.76
C GLY A 34 -0.62 -28.10 7.64
N ASP A 35 -1.60 -28.97 7.90
CA ASP A 35 -2.08 -29.99 6.96
C ASP A 35 -2.59 -29.44 5.62
N SER A 36 -2.93 -28.13 5.58
CA SER A 36 -3.36 -27.45 4.35
C SER A 36 -2.23 -27.31 3.32
N TYR A 37 -0.96 -27.40 3.76
CA TYR A 37 0.20 -27.27 2.88
C TYR A 37 0.31 -28.45 1.89
N GLY A 38 0.09 -29.68 2.37
CA GLY A 38 0.26 -30.91 1.59
C GLY A 38 -0.67 -31.03 0.39
N VAL A 39 -1.86 -30.42 0.45
CA VAL A 39 -2.84 -30.40 -0.66
C VAL A 39 -2.41 -29.43 -1.78
N ARG A 40 -1.67 -28.37 -1.44
CA ARG A 40 -1.18 -27.35 -2.39
C ARG A 40 0.21 -27.69 -2.94
N SER A 41 1.09 -28.25 -2.12
CA SER A 41 2.49 -28.55 -2.46
C SER A 41 2.61 -29.59 -3.60
N LYS A 42 1.68 -30.56 -3.68
CA LYS A 42 1.64 -31.56 -4.79
C LYS A 42 1.53 -30.97 -6.19
N ARG A 43 1.21 -29.68 -6.36
CA ARG A 43 1.06 -29.01 -7.66
C ARG A 43 2.28 -28.18 -8.12
N SER A 44 3.33 -27.99 -7.30
CA SER A 44 4.37 -27.00 -7.64
C SER A 44 5.81 -27.35 -7.22
N ILE A 45 6.21 -28.63 -7.26
CA ILE A 45 7.66 -28.96 -7.30
C ILE A 45 8.16 -28.85 -8.75
N LYS A 46 7.89 -27.73 -9.42
CA LYS A 46 8.73 -27.28 -10.53
C LYS A 46 9.67 -26.28 -9.91
N MET A 47 10.85 -26.77 -9.49
CA MET A 47 11.95 -25.95 -8.99
C MET A 47 12.05 -24.69 -9.83
N SER A 48 11.60 -23.57 -9.27
CA SER A 48 11.87 -22.25 -9.80
C SER A 48 13.39 -22.14 -9.91
N LYS A 49 13.92 -21.86 -11.10
CA LYS A 49 15.35 -21.92 -11.47
C LYS A 49 16.25 -20.90 -10.76
N GLY A 50 15.89 -20.47 -9.56
CA GLY A 50 16.73 -19.65 -8.71
C GLY A 50 15.96 -19.28 -7.46
N ASN A 51 15.96 -20.17 -6.45
CA ASN A 51 15.72 -19.91 -5.02
C ASN A 51 14.80 -18.70 -4.72
N ARG A 52 13.68 -18.58 -5.42
CA ARG A 52 12.78 -17.43 -5.37
C ARG A 52 11.36 -17.91 -5.38
N GLU A 53 10.64 -17.47 -4.37
CA GLU A 53 9.24 -17.79 -4.16
C GLU A 53 8.37 -16.57 -4.36
N LYS A 54 7.20 -16.80 -4.95
CA LYS A 54 6.23 -15.75 -5.26
C LYS A 54 5.18 -15.68 -4.17
N VAL A 55 5.13 -14.56 -3.45
CA VAL A 55 4.08 -14.26 -2.48
C VAL A 55 3.15 -13.16 -3.02
N LYS A 56 1.89 -13.22 -2.62
CA LYS A 56 0.87 -12.26 -3.02
C LYS A 56 0.25 -11.58 -1.79
N LEU A 57 0.37 -10.27 -1.73
CA LEU A 57 -0.32 -9.43 -0.76
C LEU A 57 -1.30 -8.49 -1.49
N PHE A 58 -2.13 -7.78 -0.74
CA PHE A 58 -3.03 -6.78 -1.31
C PHE A 58 -2.87 -5.44 -0.61
N VAL A 59 -2.83 -4.36 -1.39
CA VAL A 59 -2.66 -2.99 -0.87
C VAL A 59 -3.78 -2.07 -1.36
N GLY A 60 -4.15 -1.09 -0.54
CA GLY A 60 -5.09 -0.05 -0.91
C GLY A 60 -4.68 1.29 -0.32
N PHE A 61 -4.60 2.32 -1.15
CA PHE A 61 -4.29 3.69 -0.73
C PHE A 61 -5.58 4.50 -0.74
N GLU A 62 -6.13 4.78 0.44
CA GLU A 62 -7.43 5.42 0.61
C GLU A 62 -7.27 6.93 0.85
N TYR A 63 -7.96 7.71 0.02
CA TYR A 63 -8.03 9.15 0.12
C TYR A 63 -9.36 9.60 0.69
N GLU A 64 -9.36 10.69 1.45
CA GLU A 64 -10.54 11.30 2.05
C GLU A 64 -10.50 12.82 1.86
N CYS A 65 -11.60 13.42 1.40
CA CYS A 65 -11.71 14.87 1.29
C CYS A 65 -12.44 15.48 2.50
N PRO A 66 -12.36 16.81 2.72
CA PRO A 66 -13.06 17.49 3.83
C PRO A 66 -14.58 17.31 3.83
N ARG A 67 -15.19 16.88 2.71
CA ARG A 67 -16.62 16.57 2.61
C ARG A 67 -16.95 15.11 2.95
N GLY A 68 -15.96 14.31 3.34
CA GLY A 68 -16.12 12.91 3.73
C GLY A 68 -16.13 11.91 2.56
N HIS A 69 -15.94 12.33 1.31
CA HIS A 69 -15.84 11.38 0.19
C HIS A 69 -14.55 10.58 0.28
N ARG A 70 -14.69 9.25 0.22
CA ARG A 70 -13.58 8.31 0.29
C ARG A 70 -13.44 7.49 -0.99
N PHE A 71 -12.21 7.23 -1.42
CA PHE A 71 -11.92 6.39 -2.59
C PHE A 71 -10.50 5.81 -2.52
N MET A 72 -10.27 4.65 -3.13
CA MET A 72 -8.93 4.13 -3.37
C MET A 72 -8.46 4.47 -4.79
N ILE A 73 -7.15 4.65 -4.95
CA ILE A 73 -6.52 4.90 -6.26
C ILE A 73 -6.04 3.60 -6.92
N GLN A 74 -6.03 3.58 -8.26
CA GLN A 74 -5.52 2.46 -9.07
C GLN A 74 -4.13 2.72 -9.66
N ASN A 75 -3.79 3.98 -9.86
CA ASN A 75 -2.52 4.46 -10.38
C ASN A 75 -2.24 5.84 -9.78
N THR A 76 -1.01 6.32 -9.91
CA THR A 76 -0.55 7.61 -9.38
C THR A 76 -1.27 8.82 -9.98
N HIS A 77 -1.91 8.66 -11.15
CA HIS A 77 -2.54 9.72 -11.94
C HIS A 77 -4.09 9.64 -12.01
N ALA A 78 -4.72 8.70 -11.29
CA ALA A 78 -6.08 8.21 -11.61
C ALA A 78 -7.21 9.25 -11.47
N ASN A 79 -6.91 10.42 -10.90
CA ASN A 79 -7.88 11.48 -10.66
C ASN A 79 -7.86 12.62 -11.70
N THR A 80 -7.05 12.53 -12.76
CA THR A 80 -7.27 13.38 -13.94
C THR A 80 -8.58 12.98 -14.61
N ARG A 81 -9.43 13.95 -14.95
CA ARG A 81 -10.78 13.81 -15.55
C ARG A 81 -10.81 13.17 -16.96
N GLY A 82 -9.86 12.30 -17.29
CA GLY A 82 -9.91 11.48 -18.49
C GLY A 82 -10.52 10.13 -18.15
N LYS A 83 -11.38 9.60 -19.04
CA LYS A 83 -11.68 8.16 -19.06
C LYS A 83 -10.34 7.42 -19.24
N VAL A 84 -9.71 7.00 -18.14
CA VAL A 84 -8.57 6.10 -18.23
C VAL A 84 -9.13 4.76 -18.71
N ALA A 85 -8.70 4.37 -19.91
CA ALA A 85 -9.02 3.07 -20.49
C ALA A 85 -8.76 1.98 -19.44
N SER A 86 -9.74 1.11 -19.20
CA SER A 86 -9.70 0.06 -18.17
C SER A 86 -8.67 -1.05 -18.42
N ASN A 87 -7.63 -0.80 -19.22
CA ASN A 87 -6.72 -1.81 -19.74
C ASN A 87 -5.27 -1.64 -19.28
N SER A 88 -4.92 -0.58 -18.55
CA SER A 88 -3.67 -0.52 -17.79
C SER A 88 -3.98 -0.66 -16.30
N LYS A 89 -4.27 -1.90 -15.86
CA LYS A 89 -4.18 -2.25 -14.44
C LYS A 89 -2.72 -2.06 -14.03
N GLU A 90 -2.38 -0.87 -13.57
CA GLU A 90 -1.10 -0.69 -12.89
C GLU A 90 -1.11 -1.64 -11.69
N SER A 91 -0.15 -2.57 -11.65
CA SER A 91 -0.06 -3.57 -10.59
C SER A 91 0.12 -2.83 -9.27
N GLY A 92 -0.44 -3.34 -8.16
CA GLY A 92 -0.17 -2.76 -6.84
C GLY A 92 1.33 -2.67 -6.56
N SER A 93 2.12 -3.55 -7.18
CA SER A 93 3.58 -3.52 -7.19
C SER A 93 4.19 -2.21 -7.71
N ALA A 94 3.57 -1.55 -8.70
CA ALA A 94 4.03 -0.26 -9.22
C ALA A 94 3.70 0.89 -8.25
N LEU A 95 2.52 0.87 -7.64
CA LEU A 95 2.12 1.87 -6.65
C LEU A 95 3.03 1.87 -5.43
N ILE A 96 3.36 0.70 -4.88
CA ILE A 96 4.25 0.64 -3.70
C ILE A 96 5.68 1.12 -4.02
N ARG A 97 6.10 1.07 -5.29
CA ARG A 97 7.44 1.49 -5.76
C ARG A 97 7.48 2.92 -6.27
N SER A 98 6.37 3.65 -6.26
CA SER A 98 6.29 5.02 -6.75
C SER A 98 5.97 5.97 -5.60
N ASP A 99 6.39 7.22 -5.76
CA ASP A 99 5.93 8.31 -4.90
C ASP A 99 4.43 8.53 -5.16
N LEU A 100 3.62 8.49 -4.11
CA LEU A 100 2.17 8.72 -4.19
C LEU A 100 1.82 10.11 -3.69
N PRO A 101 0.89 10.82 -4.32
CA PRO A 101 0.57 12.17 -3.90
C PRO A 101 -0.07 12.20 -2.52
N LEU A 102 0.38 13.07 -1.62
CA LEU A 102 -0.26 13.20 -0.31
C LEU A 102 -1.66 13.83 -0.45
N TRP A 103 -1.79 14.80 -1.35
CA TRP A 103 -3.06 15.42 -1.74
C TRP A 103 -3.30 15.28 -3.24
N THR A 104 -4.55 15.03 -3.60
CA THR A 104 -4.99 14.88 -5.00
C THR A 104 -6.39 15.45 -5.18
N LYS A 105 -6.85 15.63 -6.42
CA LYS A 105 -8.21 16.11 -6.71
C LYS A 105 -9.26 15.13 -6.18
N CYS A 106 -10.23 15.62 -5.40
CA CYS A 106 -11.41 14.83 -5.06
C CYS A 106 -12.27 14.62 -6.32
N THR A 107 -12.93 13.48 -6.42
CA THR A 107 -13.97 13.24 -7.45
C THR A 107 -15.32 13.85 -7.09
N CYS A 108 -15.32 14.87 -6.24
CA CYS A 108 -16.48 15.60 -5.77
C CYS A 108 -17.12 16.33 -6.95
N ARG A 109 -18.44 16.19 -7.13
CA ARG A 109 -19.15 16.91 -8.22
C ARG A 109 -19.52 18.35 -7.87
N ARG A 110 -19.63 18.66 -6.58
CA ARG A 110 -20.01 19.99 -6.08
C ARG A 110 -18.82 20.95 -6.16
N MET A 111 -19.06 22.17 -6.65
CA MET A 111 -18.09 23.26 -6.62
C MET A 111 -18.04 23.95 -5.23
N PRO A 112 -16.90 24.52 -4.82
CA PRO A 112 -15.59 24.46 -5.49
C PRO A 112 -15.00 23.04 -5.44
N GLU A 113 -14.06 22.74 -6.33
CA GLU A 113 -13.26 21.52 -6.24
C GLU A 113 -12.48 21.50 -4.92
N VAL A 114 -12.30 20.32 -4.34
CA VAL A 114 -11.57 20.15 -3.09
C VAL A 114 -10.51 19.08 -3.23
N SER A 115 -9.40 19.22 -2.52
CA SER A 115 -8.39 18.18 -2.40
C SER A 115 -8.86 17.06 -1.48
N ALA A 116 -8.55 15.82 -1.85
CA ALA A 116 -8.58 14.66 -0.97
C ALA A 116 -7.16 14.36 -0.48
N GLN A 117 -7.02 13.94 0.77
CA GLN A 117 -5.75 13.58 1.37
C GLN A 117 -5.63 12.06 1.49
N LEU A 118 -4.44 11.51 1.28
CA LEU A 118 -4.12 10.12 1.63
C LEU A 118 -4.26 9.95 3.15
N MET A 119 -5.27 9.17 3.57
CA MET A 119 -5.61 8.99 4.98
C MET A 119 -5.30 7.60 5.49
N ARG A 120 -5.35 6.56 4.64
CA ARG A 120 -5.16 5.18 5.08
C ARG A 120 -4.39 4.35 4.07
N LEU A 121 -3.50 3.52 4.56
CA LEU A 121 -2.85 2.43 3.84
C LEU A 121 -3.41 1.10 4.37
N HIS A 122 -4.08 0.39 3.48
CA HIS A 122 -4.66 -0.92 3.71
C HIS A 122 -3.68 -1.99 3.25
N VAL A 123 -3.38 -2.98 4.09
CA VAL A 123 -2.47 -4.07 3.75
C VAL A 123 -3.06 -5.39 4.22
N VAL A 124 -3.25 -6.33 3.29
CA VAL A 124 -3.59 -7.72 3.59
C VAL A 124 -2.35 -8.56 3.39
N THR A 125 -1.81 -9.10 4.49
CA THR A 125 -0.58 -9.88 4.47
C THR A 125 -0.82 -11.28 3.90
N PRO A 126 0.17 -11.87 3.22
CA PRO A 126 0.02 -13.21 2.64
C PRO A 126 -0.07 -14.26 3.76
N LYS A 127 -0.68 -15.40 3.46
CA LYS A 127 -0.51 -16.62 4.25
C LYS A 127 0.77 -17.31 3.79
N ALA A 128 1.92 -16.76 4.15
CA ALA A 128 3.26 -17.27 3.80
C ALA A 128 4.26 -16.78 4.86
N PRO A 129 5.42 -17.43 5.06
CA PRO A 129 6.41 -17.10 6.09
C PRO A 129 7.23 -15.87 5.73
N VAL A 130 6.58 -14.78 5.32
CA VAL A 130 7.23 -13.52 4.99
C VAL A 130 6.80 -12.45 5.98
N THR A 131 7.74 -11.57 6.32
CA THR A 131 7.46 -10.37 7.10
C THR A 131 7.13 -9.24 6.13
N VAL A 132 5.95 -8.64 6.30
CA VAL A 132 5.60 -7.40 5.61
C VAL A 132 5.98 -6.24 6.51
N ILE A 133 6.79 -5.31 6.00
CA ILE A 133 7.38 -4.20 6.76
C ILE A 133 6.79 -2.89 6.24
N LEU A 134 6.26 -2.07 7.14
CA LEU A 134 5.78 -0.72 6.82
C LEU A 134 6.80 0.33 7.29
N ASN A 135 7.25 1.16 6.36
CA ASN A 135 8.10 2.31 6.64
C ASN A 135 7.61 3.55 5.89
N PRO A 136 6.44 4.09 6.26
CA PRO A 136 5.85 5.23 5.58
C PRO A 136 6.70 6.49 5.82
N ARG A 137 7.02 7.19 4.74
CA ARG A 137 7.76 8.45 4.78
C ARG A 137 6.99 9.50 4.00
N VAL A 138 6.57 10.57 4.65
CA VAL A 138 5.69 11.57 4.05
C VAL A 138 6.43 12.90 3.94
N GLN A 139 6.42 13.48 2.75
CA GLN A 139 6.94 14.82 2.49
C GLN A 139 5.79 15.73 2.02
N PRO A 140 5.19 16.53 2.91
CA PRO A 140 4.06 17.39 2.57
C PRO A 140 4.37 18.47 1.53
N THR A 141 5.58 19.02 1.58
CA THR A 141 6.11 19.96 0.58
C THR A 141 7.61 19.78 0.47
N SER A 142 8.20 20.16 -0.66
CA SER A 142 9.64 20.05 -0.90
C SER A 142 10.48 20.85 0.11
N LYS A 143 9.89 21.85 0.77
CA LYS A 143 10.54 22.70 1.78
C LYS A 143 10.47 22.14 3.20
N GLU A 144 9.57 21.20 3.47
CA GLU A 144 9.35 20.62 4.80
C GLU A 144 10.15 19.32 4.95
N PRO A 145 10.50 18.94 6.19
CA PRO A 145 11.17 17.67 6.45
C PRO A 145 10.29 16.48 6.06
N ILE A 146 10.94 15.33 5.94
CA ILE A 146 10.26 14.05 5.77
C ILE A 146 9.75 13.61 7.14
N TYR A 147 8.45 13.36 7.22
CA TYR A 147 7.78 12.83 8.40
C TYR A 147 7.86 11.31 8.40
N HIS A 148 8.23 10.76 9.54
CA HIS A 148 8.34 9.33 9.81
C HIS A 148 7.33 8.93 10.88
N THR A 149 7.18 7.63 11.14
CA THR A 149 6.33 7.13 12.24
C THR A 149 6.85 7.50 13.62
N GLY A 150 8.15 7.82 13.74
CA GLY A 150 8.83 8.07 15.01
C GLY A 150 9.29 6.81 15.73
N GLU A 151 9.06 5.64 15.13
CA GLU A 151 9.44 4.32 15.62
C GLU A 151 10.20 3.54 14.54
N ALA A 152 10.75 2.38 14.90
CA ALA A 152 11.34 1.45 13.94
C ALA A 152 10.31 0.99 12.89
N PRO A 153 10.74 0.51 11.71
CA PRO A 153 9.83 -0.05 10.71
C PRO A 153 8.86 -1.08 11.32
N ILE A 154 7.58 -0.98 10.97
CA ILE A 154 6.53 -1.76 11.61
C ILE A 154 6.43 -3.13 10.93
N HIS A 155 6.59 -4.20 11.69
CA HIS A 155 6.50 -5.57 11.18
C HIS A 155 5.08 -6.10 11.37
N LEU A 156 4.48 -6.61 10.29
CA LEU A 156 3.11 -7.13 10.28
C LEU A 156 3.10 -8.66 10.37
N GLU A 157 2.12 -9.21 11.09
CA GLU A 157 1.87 -10.65 11.12
C GLU A 157 1.31 -11.14 9.78
N TRP A 158 1.50 -12.44 9.50
CA TRP A 158 0.98 -13.11 8.31
C TRP A 158 -0.54 -13.35 8.39
N ALA A 159 -1.21 -13.48 7.24
CA ALA A 159 -2.66 -13.70 7.10
C ALA A 159 -3.58 -12.77 7.91
N ARG A 160 -3.22 -11.48 8.01
CA ARG A 160 -4.00 -10.44 8.69
C ARG A 160 -4.34 -9.30 7.75
N TYR A 161 -5.31 -8.49 8.16
CA TYR A 161 -5.67 -7.23 7.50
C TYR A 161 -5.36 -6.06 8.42
N TYR A 162 -4.45 -5.20 7.96
CA TYR A 162 -3.99 -4.00 8.66
C TYR A 162 -4.45 -2.74 7.95
N ILE A 163 -4.68 -1.70 8.76
CA ILE A 163 -4.97 -0.35 8.28
C ILE A 163 -4.05 0.60 9.04
N LEU A 164 -3.04 1.13 8.36
CA LEU A 164 -2.23 2.23 8.84
C LEU A 164 -2.97 3.54 8.55
N ARG A 165 -3.16 4.39 9.55
CA ARG A 165 -3.80 5.70 9.40
C ARG A 165 -2.75 6.81 9.43
N PHE A 166 -2.76 7.65 8.40
CA PHE A 166 -1.88 8.82 8.32
C PHE A 166 -2.41 10.00 9.14
N PRO A 167 -1.55 10.93 9.59
CA PRO A 167 -1.96 12.15 10.27
C PRO A 167 -2.93 12.99 9.43
N TYR A 168 -3.90 13.63 10.09
CA TYR A 168 -4.80 14.59 9.42
C TYR A 168 -4.12 15.94 9.16
N ILE A 169 -3.20 16.33 10.04
CA ILE A 169 -2.45 17.59 9.99
C ILE A 169 -0.97 17.25 10.11
N TYR A 170 -0.16 17.86 9.25
CA TYR A 170 1.30 17.85 9.35
C TYR A 170 1.73 19.22 9.87
N ALA A 171 2.64 19.26 10.82
CA ALA A 171 3.14 20.50 11.41
C ALA A 171 4.63 20.37 11.71
N GLY A 172 5.36 21.43 11.40
CA GLY A 172 6.80 21.55 11.65
C GLY A 172 7.11 22.83 12.43
N PRO A 173 8.41 23.20 12.53
CA PRO A 173 8.84 24.41 13.23
C PRO A 173 8.21 25.70 12.67
N HIS A 174 7.79 25.70 11.40
CA HIS A 174 7.12 26.83 10.74
C HIS A 174 5.59 26.81 10.87
N GLY A 175 5.05 25.94 11.73
CA GLY A 175 3.62 25.78 11.96
C GLY A 175 3.00 24.67 11.13
N THR A 176 1.68 24.71 10.98
CA THR A 176 0.92 23.70 10.25
C THR A 176 1.14 23.83 8.75
N VAL A 177 1.42 22.71 8.08
CA VAL A 177 1.47 22.67 6.62
C VAL A 177 0.08 22.94 6.06
N GLN A 178 -0.07 24.10 5.41
CA GLN A 178 -1.33 24.50 4.79
C GLN A 178 -1.57 23.66 3.53
N ARG A 179 -2.76 23.07 3.45
CA ARG A 179 -3.21 22.41 2.23
C ARG A 179 -3.48 23.48 1.17
N SER A 180 -3.11 23.21 -0.08
CA SER A 180 -3.52 24.07 -1.20
C SER A 180 -5.05 24.23 -1.22
N HIS A 181 -5.52 25.48 -1.30
CA HIS A 181 -6.93 25.78 -1.51
C HIS A 181 -7.41 25.30 -2.88
N GLU A 182 -6.51 25.27 -3.85
CA GLU A 182 -6.77 24.68 -5.16
C GLU A 182 -6.65 23.16 -5.09
N ALA A 183 -7.55 22.46 -5.78
CA ALA A 183 -7.51 21.01 -5.90
C ALA A 183 -6.32 20.59 -6.78
N THR A 184 -5.12 20.54 -6.22
CA THR A 184 -3.89 20.21 -6.94
C THR A 184 -3.23 18.96 -6.36
N ILE A 185 -2.42 18.31 -7.20
CA ILE A 185 -1.56 17.22 -6.76
C ILE A 185 -0.38 17.84 -6.01
N SER A 186 -0.22 17.52 -4.73
CA SER A 186 0.85 18.08 -3.90
C SER A 186 1.23 17.16 -2.76
N GLY A 187 2.45 17.34 -2.27
CA GLY A 187 3.07 16.46 -1.28
C GLY A 187 3.20 15.02 -1.77
N LYS A 188 3.90 14.20 -0.99
CA LYS A 188 4.08 12.79 -1.34
C LYS A 188 4.27 11.87 -0.15
N LEU A 189 3.68 10.69 -0.24
CA LEU A 189 4.18 9.49 0.40
C LEU A 189 5.29 8.92 -0.49
N LEU A 190 6.49 8.77 0.06
CA LEU A 190 7.63 8.26 -0.70
C LEU A 190 7.44 6.79 -1.06
N ALA A 191 8.05 6.40 -2.18
CA ALA A 191 8.16 5.03 -2.64
C ALA A 191 8.73 4.09 -1.56
N ASN A 192 8.42 2.80 -1.73
CA ASN A 192 8.86 1.68 -0.89
C ASN A 192 8.39 1.80 0.56
N CYS A 193 7.17 2.33 0.77
CA CYS A 193 6.55 2.35 2.11
C CYS A 193 6.09 0.97 2.59
N VAL A 194 5.97 0.00 1.68
CA VAL A 194 5.64 -1.41 1.96
C VAL A 194 6.74 -2.27 1.36
N GLU A 195 7.41 -3.02 2.22
CA GLU A 195 8.44 -3.99 1.83
C GLU A 195 8.04 -5.39 2.30
N VAL A 196 8.56 -6.41 1.62
CA VAL A 196 8.30 -7.81 1.97
C VAL A 196 9.62 -8.55 1.96
N GLN A 197 9.93 -9.20 3.08
CA GLN A 197 11.18 -9.92 3.27
C GLN A 197 10.90 -11.31 3.79
N TYR A 198 11.68 -12.28 3.33
CA TYR A 198 11.73 -13.61 3.94
C TYR A 198 12.81 -13.60 5.01
N ILE A 199 12.41 -13.82 6.26
CA ILE A 199 13.32 -14.03 7.38
C ILE A 199 12.96 -15.43 7.90
N PRO A 200 13.83 -16.43 7.71
CA PRO A 200 13.56 -17.79 8.19
C PRO A 200 13.20 -17.79 9.67
N MET A 201 12.21 -18.59 10.06
CA MET A 201 11.87 -18.73 11.48
C MET A 201 12.90 -19.59 12.22
N HIS A 202 13.64 -20.44 11.49
CA HIS A 202 14.68 -21.35 11.96
C HIS A 202 15.97 -21.22 11.13
#